data_AF-A0A3C1P7D1-F1
#
_entry.id   AF-A0A3C1P7D1-F1
#
_cell.length_a   1.000
_cell.length_b   1.000
_cell.length_c   1.000
_cell.angle_alpha   90.00
_cell.angle_beta   90.00
_cell.angle_gamma   90.00
#
_symmetry.space_group_name_H-M   'P 1'
#
loop_
_entity.id
_entity.type
_entity.pdbx_description
1 polymer ?
#
loop_
_entity_poly.entity_id
_entity_poly.type
_entity_poly.pdbx_seq_one_letter_code
_entity_poly.pdbx_strand_id
1 'polypeptide(L)'
;KTTLARQLVEQIRDNFDYILWRSHRKFPTLNALKANLIEFFSPTPPSENPSIINYLHSRHSILDDLRSHRCLIILDDFQDTLTPRQFVGNYLSEYQDYGKLLTEIGRSPHNSCLLLLSWEQPIEIANLETENRYCKTLQLQGLGELAIQLLADRKLTDQHKWPELIQRYSGNPLWLNIIASMIKNLFNDSVEQYLSYKTLFLGDLEPLIKQHYQRLSESEQLLMLWLANQDQTVDILSKPTELSSDNDFLRAIQSLKKRGLIQQARNNKESYLSLQPVIKEYMKNQSR
;
A
#
# COMPACT_ATOMS: atom_id res chain seq x y z
N LYS A 1 0.78 -3.81 6.34
CA LYS A 1 -0.62 -3.34 6.20
C LYS A 1 -1.59 -4.36 6.78
N THR A 2 -1.70 -5.56 6.19
CA THR A 2 -2.51 -6.68 6.68
C THR A 2 -2.32 -6.98 8.18
N THR A 3 -1.08 -7.11 8.68
CA THR A 3 -0.82 -7.35 10.12
C THR A 3 -1.40 -6.27 11.03
N LEU A 4 -1.25 -5.00 10.66
CA LEU A 4 -1.77 -3.87 11.43
C LEU A 4 -3.30 -3.87 11.44
N ALA A 5 -3.93 -4.12 10.29
CA ALA A 5 -5.38 -4.20 10.18
C ALA A 5 -5.95 -5.39 10.97
N ARG A 6 -5.27 -6.54 11.01
CA ARG A 6 -5.66 -7.68 11.86
C ARG A 6 -5.66 -7.31 13.34
N GLN A 7 -4.57 -6.69 13.81
CA GLN A 7 -4.46 -6.25 15.20
C GLN A 7 -5.52 -5.20 15.55
N LEU A 8 -5.79 -4.27 14.63
CA LEU A 8 -6.83 -3.25 14.80
C LEU A 8 -8.21 -3.91 14.98
N VAL A 9 -8.55 -4.87 14.11
CA VAL A 9 -9.84 -5.59 14.18
C VAL A 9 -10.01 -6.26 15.53
N GLU A 10 -8.98 -6.93 16.06
CA GLU A 10 -9.06 -7.57 17.38
C GLU A 10 -9.40 -6.58 18.50
N GLN A 11 -8.93 -5.33 18.40
CA GLN A 11 -9.17 -4.29 19.40
C GLN A 11 -10.53 -3.59 19.28
N ILE A 12 -11.08 -3.51 18.06
CA ILE A 12 -12.30 -2.72 17.80
C ILE A 12 -13.50 -3.56 17.40
N ARG A 13 -13.37 -4.90 17.39
CA ARG A 13 -14.42 -5.78 16.87
C ARG A 13 -15.78 -5.58 17.53
N ASP A 14 -15.79 -5.30 18.84
CA ASP A 14 -17.01 -5.17 19.62
C ASP A 14 -17.78 -3.87 19.32
N ASN A 15 -17.20 -2.96 18.50
CA ASN A 15 -17.85 -1.71 18.05
C ASN A 15 -18.69 -1.87 16.78
N PHE A 16 -18.67 -3.04 16.15
CA PHE A 16 -19.33 -3.34 14.88
C PHE A 16 -20.21 -4.58 15.02
N ASP A 17 -21.39 -4.53 14.39
CA ASP A 17 -22.30 -5.67 14.30
C ASP A 17 -21.71 -6.75 13.37
N TYR A 18 -20.99 -6.29 12.34
CA TYR A 18 -20.47 -7.13 11.27
C TYR A 18 -19.06 -6.69 10.86
N ILE A 19 -18.18 -7.67 10.67
CA ILE A 19 -16.82 -7.43 10.17
C ILE A 19 -16.57 -8.33 8.97
N LEU A 20 -16.30 -7.72 7.83
CA LEU A 20 -16.02 -8.40 6.59
C LEU A 20 -14.61 -8.13 6.13
N TRP A 21 -13.79 -9.18 6.05
CA TRP A 21 -12.48 -9.11 5.39
C TRP A 21 -12.55 -9.80 4.04
N ARG A 22 -12.25 -9.07 2.96
CA ARG A 22 -12.21 -9.61 1.60
C ARG A 22 -10.93 -9.19 0.88
N SER A 23 -10.42 -10.09 0.04
CA SER A 23 -9.47 -9.75 -1.01
C SER A 23 -10.23 -9.75 -2.32
N HIS A 24 -10.06 -8.69 -3.12
CA HIS A 24 -10.75 -8.54 -4.40
C HIS A 24 -10.40 -9.68 -5.38
N ARG A 25 -9.27 -10.40 -5.19
CA ARG A 25 -8.88 -11.56 -6.00
C ARG A 25 -9.95 -12.67 -6.06
N LYS A 26 -10.84 -12.72 -5.05
CA LYS A 26 -11.97 -13.66 -5.02
C LYS A 26 -13.25 -13.11 -5.65
N PHE A 27 -13.28 -11.81 -5.99
CA PHE A 27 -14.45 -11.09 -6.47
C PHE A 27 -14.05 -10.21 -7.67
N PRO A 28 -13.87 -10.81 -8.86
CA PRO A 28 -13.37 -10.11 -10.05
C PRO A 28 -14.34 -9.04 -10.59
N THR A 29 -15.59 -9.02 -10.10
CA THR A 29 -16.59 -8.00 -10.45
C THR A 29 -17.19 -7.39 -9.20
N LEU A 30 -17.61 -6.12 -9.29
CA LEU A 30 -18.35 -5.46 -8.22
C LEU A 30 -19.62 -6.24 -7.86
N ASN A 31 -20.30 -6.81 -8.85
CA ASN A 31 -21.52 -7.58 -8.61
C ASN A 31 -21.25 -8.84 -7.79
N ALA A 32 -20.12 -9.52 -8.00
CA ALA A 32 -19.72 -10.65 -7.16
C ALA A 32 -19.44 -10.21 -5.72
N LEU A 33 -18.78 -9.07 -5.54
CA LEU A 33 -18.53 -8.51 -4.21
C LEU A 33 -19.84 -8.10 -3.53
N LYS A 34 -20.74 -7.41 -4.25
CA LYS A 34 -22.07 -7.01 -3.76
C LYS A 34 -22.91 -8.21 -3.37
N ALA A 35 -23.00 -9.22 -4.23
CA ALA A 35 -23.75 -10.44 -3.92
C ALA A 35 -23.23 -11.12 -2.64
N ASN A 36 -21.90 -11.19 -2.47
CA ASN A 36 -21.32 -11.75 -1.25
C ASN A 36 -21.57 -10.90 -0.01
N LEU A 37 -21.58 -9.56 -0.16
CA LEU A 37 -21.93 -8.63 0.92
C LEU A 37 -23.40 -8.80 1.33
N ILE A 38 -24.30 -8.87 0.35
CA ILE A 38 -25.74 -9.05 0.59
C ILE A 38 -26.02 -10.39 1.25
N GLU A 39 -25.45 -11.48 0.74
CA GLU A 39 -25.59 -12.82 1.33
C GLU A 39 -25.10 -12.85 2.78
N PHE A 40 -24.06 -12.08 3.10
CA PHE A 40 -23.53 -11.99 4.45
C PHE A 40 -24.45 -11.20 5.40
N PHE A 41 -25.05 -10.10 4.95
CA PHE A 41 -25.94 -9.28 5.79
C PHE A 41 -27.36 -9.86 5.89
N SER A 42 -27.83 -10.51 4.83
CA SER A 42 -29.19 -11.05 4.69
C SER A 42 -29.13 -12.42 4.00
N PRO A 43 -28.78 -13.50 4.73
CA PRO A 43 -28.72 -14.83 4.15
C PRO A 43 -30.09 -15.25 3.62
N THR A 44 -30.16 -15.54 2.32
CA THR A 44 -31.42 -15.90 1.65
C THR A 44 -31.88 -17.29 2.08
N PRO A 45 -33.18 -17.49 2.37
CA PRO A 45 -33.70 -18.81 2.69
C PRO A 45 -33.53 -19.79 1.51
N PRO A 46 -33.22 -21.07 1.75
CA PRO A 46 -32.94 -22.05 0.69
C PRO A 46 -34.14 -22.39 -0.22
N SER A 47 -35.32 -21.82 0.03
CA SER A 47 -36.56 -22.09 -0.72
C SER A 47 -36.86 -21.11 -1.86
N GLU A 48 -36.01 -20.10 -2.10
CA GLU A 48 -36.28 -19.08 -3.11
C GLU A 48 -35.72 -19.42 -4.50
N ASN A 49 -36.45 -19.03 -5.55
CA ASN A 49 -36.05 -19.25 -6.93
C ASN A 49 -34.79 -18.41 -7.25
N PRO A 50 -33.71 -18.99 -7.82
CA PRO A 50 -32.47 -18.28 -8.13
C PRO A 50 -32.65 -17.01 -8.98
N SER A 51 -33.65 -16.98 -9.86
CA SER A 51 -33.97 -15.80 -10.67
C SER A 51 -34.53 -14.62 -9.86
N ILE A 52 -35.29 -14.90 -8.79
CA ILE A 52 -35.82 -13.90 -7.87
C ILE A 52 -34.70 -13.37 -6.97
N ILE A 53 -33.85 -14.25 -6.46
CA ILE A 53 -32.67 -13.89 -5.66
C ILE A 53 -31.76 -12.94 -6.46
N ASN A 54 -31.44 -13.31 -7.71
CA ASN A 54 -30.62 -12.46 -8.58
C ASN A 54 -31.28 -11.11 -8.88
N TYR A 55 -32.60 -11.08 -9.05
CA TYR A 55 -33.34 -9.83 -9.25
C TYR A 55 -33.29 -8.93 -8.01
N LEU A 56 -33.51 -9.49 -6.81
CA LEU A 56 -33.42 -8.75 -5.54
C LEU A 56 -31.99 -8.24 -5.31
N HIS A 57 -30.97 -9.09 -5.50
CA HIS A 57 -29.57 -8.68 -5.39
C HIS A 57 -29.19 -7.57 -6.36
N SER A 58 -29.74 -7.57 -7.58
CA SER A 58 -29.47 -6.52 -8.58
C SER A 58 -30.02 -5.15 -8.19
N ARG A 59 -31.02 -5.12 -7.29
CA ARG A 59 -31.68 -3.90 -6.79
C ARG A 59 -31.27 -3.54 -5.36
N HIS A 60 -30.56 -4.42 -4.69
CA HIS A 60 -30.15 -4.22 -3.30
C HIS A 60 -29.07 -3.14 -3.22
N SER A 61 -29.33 -2.11 -2.43
CA SER A 61 -28.34 -1.07 -2.16
C SER A 61 -27.50 -1.50 -0.96
N ILE A 62 -26.20 -1.66 -1.17
CA ILE A 62 -25.28 -1.92 -0.07
C ILE A 62 -25.33 -0.80 0.98
N LEU A 63 -25.65 0.43 0.58
CA LEU A 63 -25.79 1.54 1.52
C LEU A 63 -26.90 1.31 2.54
N ASP A 64 -27.97 0.61 2.17
CA ASP A 64 -29.07 0.35 3.09
C ASP A 64 -28.64 -0.63 4.19
N ASP A 65 -27.80 -1.62 3.85
CA ASP A 65 -27.14 -2.47 4.85
C ASP A 65 -26.21 -1.65 5.76
N LEU A 66 -25.37 -0.80 5.18
CA LEU A 66 -24.40 0.02 5.91
C LEU A 66 -25.03 1.07 6.82
N ARG A 67 -26.29 1.46 6.54
CA ARG A 67 -27.11 2.34 7.39
C ARG A 67 -27.81 1.57 8.49
N SER A 68 -28.32 0.39 8.17
CA SER A 68 -29.08 -0.45 9.11
C SER A 68 -28.19 -1.15 10.13
N HIS A 69 -26.94 -1.43 9.76
CA HIS A 69 -25.96 -2.11 10.60
C HIS A 69 -24.63 -1.35 10.65
N ARG A 70 -23.92 -1.48 11.76
CA ARG A 70 -22.56 -0.96 11.93
C ARG A 70 -21.57 -1.99 11.40
N CYS A 71 -21.15 -1.82 10.16
CA CYS A 71 -20.26 -2.76 9.48
C CYS A 71 -18.83 -2.22 9.37
N LEU A 72 -17.83 -3.09 9.51
CA LEU A 72 -16.46 -2.84 9.11
C LEU A 72 -16.12 -3.69 7.88
N ILE A 73 -15.97 -3.07 6.72
CA ILE A 73 -15.56 -3.75 5.49
C ILE A 73 -14.07 -3.47 5.27
N ILE A 74 -13.28 -4.53 5.09
CA ILE A 74 -11.84 -4.47 4.83
C ILE A 74 -11.59 -5.08 3.45
N LEU A 75 -11.04 -4.27 2.54
CA LEU A 75 -10.59 -4.72 1.22
C LEU A 75 -9.06 -4.74 1.19
N ASP A 76 -8.50 -5.94 1.19
CA ASP A 76 -7.05 -6.17 1.13
C ASP A 76 -6.54 -6.36 -0.31
N ASP A 77 -5.28 -6.00 -0.52
CA ASP A 77 -4.60 -5.98 -1.81
C ASP A 77 -5.32 -5.14 -2.88
N PHE A 78 -5.92 -4.01 -2.51
CA PHE A 78 -6.75 -3.22 -3.44
C PHE A 78 -5.98 -2.75 -4.68
N GLN A 79 -4.65 -2.66 -4.63
CA GLN A 79 -3.85 -2.31 -5.80
C GLN A 79 -4.05 -3.25 -6.99
N ASP A 80 -4.42 -4.53 -6.80
CA ASP A 80 -4.60 -5.41 -7.97
C ASP A 80 -5.91 -5.14 -8.74
N THR A 81 -6.79 -4.25 -8.24
CA THR A 81 -7.89 -3.68 -9.06
C THR A 81 -7.42 -2.57 -10.01
N LEU A 82 -6.22 -2.04 -9.79
CA LEU A 82 -5.65 -0.90 -10.52
C LEU A 82 -4.71 -1.36 -11.62
N THR A 83 -4.73 -0.65 -12.75
CA THR A 83 -3.98 -0.97 -13.95
C THR A 83 -2.47 -0.76 -13.74
N PRO A 84 -1.65 -1.82 -13.91
CA PRO A 84 -0.19 -1.67 -13.86
C PRO A 84 0.33 -0.93 -15.08
N ARG A 85 1.56 -0.40 -15.00
CA ARG A 85 2.28 0.31 -16.07
C ARG A 85 1.63 1.63 -16.50
N GLN A 86 0.83 2.22 -15.62
CA GLN A 86 0.23 3.54 -15.79
C GLN A 86 0.41 4.36 -14.52
N PHE A 87 0.17 5.67 -14.61
CA PHE A 87 0.04 6.49 -13.42
C PHE A 87 -1.11 5.97 -12.55
N VAL A 88 -0.95 6.07 -11.24
CA VAL A 88 -1.90 5.57 -10.26
C VAL A 88 -3.29 6.20 -10.41
N GLY A 89 -4.33 5.40 -10.17
CA GLY A 89 -5.73 5.85 -10.15
C GLY A 89 -6.59 5.30 -11.29
N ASN A 90 -5.99 4.61 -12.27
CA ASN A 90 -6.74 3.92 -13.32
C ASN A 90 -7.06 2.49 -12.90
N TYR A 91 -8.30 2.05 -13.14
CA TYR A 91 -8.75 0.68 -12.88
C TYR A 91 -8.59 -0.20 -14.12
N LEU A 92 -8.42 -1.50 -13.91
CA LEU A 92 -8.65 -2.47 -14.98
C LEU A 92 -10.13 -2.43 -15.39
N SER A 93 -10.42 -2.83 -16.62
CA SER A 93 -11.77 -2.78 -17.22
C SER A 93 -12.86 -3.40 -16.34
N GLU A 94 -12.57 -4.56 -15.77
CA GLU A 94 -13.46 -5.38 -14.94
C GLU A 94 -13.70 -4.79 -13.54
N TYR A 95 -12.84 -3.86 -13.10
CA TYR A 95 -12.90 -3.26 -11.78
C TYR A 95 -13.35 -1.79 -11.78
N GLN A 96 -13.71 -1.20 -12.93
CA GLN A 96 -14.11 0.21 -13.00
C GLN A 96 -15.24 0.58 -12.03
N ASP A 97 -16.17 -0.36 -11.78
CA ASP A 97 -17.29 -0.11 -10.88
C ASP A 97 -16.87 -0.04 -9.40
N TYR A 98 -15.69 -0.54 -9.00
CA TYR A 98 -15.19 -0.36 -7.63
C TYR A 98 -15.01 1.12 -7.29
N GLY A 99 -14.57 1.96 -8.23
CA GLY A 99 -14.50 3.41 -8.00
C GLY A 99 -15.86 4.04 -7.68
N LYS A 100 -16.92 3.58 -8.36
CA LYS A 100 -18.30 4.02 -8.06
C LYS A 100 -18.71 3.62 -6.64
N LEU A 101 -18.40 2.38 -6.23
CA LEU A 101 -18.66 1.91 -4.86
C LEU A 101 -17.92 2.78 -3.81
N LEU A 102 -16.63 3.07 -4.02
CA LEU A 102 -15.85 3.91 -3.11
C LEU A 102 -16.45 5.30 -2.98
N THR A 103 -16.86 5.89 -4.10
CA THR A 103 -17.51 7.21 -4.13
C THR A 103 -18.87 7.19 -3.42
N GLU A 104 -19.67 6.17 -3.68
CA GLU A 104 -21.01 6.00 -3.09
C GLU A 104 -20.94 5.85 -1.56
N ILE A 105 -20.07 4.97 -1.06
CA ILE A 105 -19.82 4.79 0.38
C ILE A 105 -19.25 6.08 0.96
N GLY A 106 -18.21 6.66 0.33
CA GLY A 106 -17.52 7.83 0.85
C GLY A 106 -18.35 9.12 0.88
N ARG A 107 -19.43 9.24 0.10
CA ARG A 107 -20.29 10.43 0.08
C ARG A 107 -21.61 10.26 0.81
N SER A 108 -21.99 9.03 1.13
CA SER A 108 -23.29 8.74 1.74
C SER A 108 -23.19 8.70 3.26
N PRO A 109 -24.17 9.25 3.99
CA PRO A 109 -24.24 9.08 5.43
C PRO A 109 -24.60 7.62 5.77
N HIS A 110 -23.80 7.01 6.64
CA HIS A 110 -24.00 5.67 7.18
C HIS A 110 -23.19 5.49 8.49
N ASN A 111 -23.45 4.42 9.25
CA ASN A 111 -22.77 4.15 10.53
C ASN A 111 -21.62 3.13 10.42
N SER A 112 -21.29 2.73 9.19
CA SER A 112 -20.27 1.76 8.86
C SER A 112 -18.91 2.38 8.50
N CYS A 113 -17.88 1.54 8.35
CA CYS A 113 -16.53 1.92 7.96
C CYS A 113 -16.01 1.02 6.83
N LEU A 114 -15.27 1.62 5.89
CA LEU A 114 -14.52 0.93 4.85
C LEU A 114 -13.02 1.18 5.06
N LEU A 115 -12.24 0.11 5.18
CA LEU A 115 -10.79 0.13 5.29
C LEU A 115 -10.16 -0.50 4.05
N LEU A 116 -9.43 0.31 3.29
CA LEU A 116 -8.68 -0.16 2.12
C LEU A 116 -7.22 -0.39 2.48
N LEU A 117 -6.69 -1.57 2.18
CA LEU A 117 -5.28 -1.87 2.29
C LEU A 117 -4.71 -1.95 0.87
N SER A 118 -3.86 -0.98 0.53
CA SER A 118 -3.33 -0.84 -0.83
C SER A 118 -1.87 -0.40 -0.85
N TRP A 119 -1.19 -0.65 -1.96
CA TRP A 119 0.08 -0.01 -2.32
C TRP A 119 -0.13 1.32 -3.03
N GLU A 120 -1.33 1.50 -3.60
CA GLU A 120 -1.69 2.58 -4.49
C GLU A 120 -2.96 3.25 -3.99
N GLN A 121 -2.92 4.56 -3.78
CA GLN A 121 -4.11 5.32 -3.40
C GLN A 121 -5.06 5.48 -4.61
N PRO A 122 -6.30 4.96 -4.55
CA PRO A 122 -7.29 5.18 -5.60
C PRO A 122 -7.65 6.67 -5.73
N ILE A 123 -8.04 7.09 -6.93
CA ILE A 123 -8.35 8.51 -7.19
C ILE A 123 -9.56 8.98 -6.39
N GLU A 124 -10.54 8.10 -6.15
CA GLU A 124 -11.73 8.40 -5.36
C GLU A 124 -11.35 8.74 -3.93
N ILE A 125 -10.45 7.97 -3.31
CA ILE A 125 -9.97 8.25 -1.95
C ILE A 125 -9.24 9.60 -1.91
N ALA A 126 -8.35 9.86 -2.86
CA ALA A 126 -7.62 11.12 -2.93
C ALA A 126 -8.57 12.34 -3.05
N ASN A 127 -9.64 12.23 -3.83
CA ASN A 127 -10.66 13.29 -3.95
C ASN A 127 -11.49 13.41 -2.67
N LEU A 128 -11.97 12.28 -2.13
CA LEU A 128 -12.80 12.23 -0.93
C LEU A 128 -12.10 12.79 0.31
N GLU A 129 -10.77 12.67 0.43
CA GLU A 129 -10.03 13.29 1.53
C GLU A 129 -10.15 14.82 1.58
N THR A 130 -10.37 15.45 0.42
CA THR A 130 -10.54 16.91 0.31
C THR A 130 -11.97 17.35 0.60
N GLU A 131 -12.94 16.46 0.42
CA GLU A 131 -14.38 16.76 0.51
C GLU A 131 -15.00 16.27 1.83
N ASN A 132 -14.51 15.13 2.35
CA ASN A 132 -15.07 14.42 3.48
C ASN A 132 -14.04 14.26 4.60
N ARG A 133 -14.32 14.88 5.76
CA ARG A 133 -13.46 14.81 6.95
C ARG A 133 -13.25 13.40 7.51
N TYR A 134 -14.13 12.44 7.19
CA TYR A 134 -14.04 11.06 7.63
C TYR A 134 -13.26 10.16 6.67
N CYS A 135 -12.97 10.63 5.46
CA CYS A 135 -12.07 9.93 4.54
C CYS A 135 -10.62 10.33 4.85
N LYS A 136 -9.77 9.35 5.17
CA LYS A 136 -8.36 9.53 5.51
C LYS A 136 -7.51 8.40 4.99
N THR A 137 -6.30 8.73 4.59
CA THR A 137 -5.23 7.81 4.19
C THR A 137 -4.14 7.85 5.23
N LEU A 138 -3.81 6.68 5.77
CA LEU A 138 -2.68 6.51 6.66
C LEU A 138 -1.48 5.98 5.86
N GLN A 139 -0.49 6.83 5.60
CA GLN A 139 0.79 6.39 5.06
C GLN A 139 1.64 5.76 6.17
N LEU A 140 1.90 4.46 6.06
CA LEU A 140 2.70 3.74 7.03
C LEU A 140 4.19 4.03 6.82
N GLN A 141 4.86 4.42 7.91
CA GLN A 141 6.31 4.57 7.97
C GLN A 141 6.97 3.31 8.55
N GLY A 142 8.30 3.25 8.52
CA GLY A 142 9.06 2.23 9.23
C GLY A 142 8.86 2.31 10.75
N LEU A 143 9.23 1.23 11.45
CA LEU A 143 9.03 1.07 12.90
C LEU A 143 9.82 2.08 13.76
N GLY A 144 10.81 2.77 13.20
CA GLY A 144 11.72 3.62 13.97
C GLY A 144 12.42 2.82 15.07
N GLU A 145 12.44 3.35 16.30
CA GLU A 145 13.08 2.70 17.45
C GLU A 145 12.47 1.35 17.82
N LEU A 146 11.18 1.12 17.54
CA LEU A 146 10.52 -0.17 17.80
C LEU A 146 11.13 -1.31 16.96
N ALA A 147 11.88 -1.00 15.90
CA ALA A 147 12.64 -2.00 15.16
C ALA A 147 13.75 -2.65 16.01
N ILE A 148 14.24 -1.99 17.06
CA ILE A 148 15.23 -2.56 18.00
C ILE A 148 14.65 -3.81 18.65
N GLN A 149 13.39 -3.77 19.10
CA GLN A 149 12.74 -4.93 19.69
C GLN A 149 12.60 -6.07 18.68
N LEU A 150 12.25 -5.77 17.42
CA LEU A 150 12.19 -6.77 16.35
C LEU A 150 13.54 -7.49 16.16
N LEU A 151 14.65 -6.75 16.14
CA LEU A 151 15.98 -7.33 15.99
C LEU A 151 16.40 -8.15 17.23
N ALA A 152 15.99 -7.71 18.43
CA ALA A 152 16.18 -8.45 19.67
C ALA A 152 15.42 -9.78 19.68
N ASP A 153 14.15 -9.79 19.26
CA ASP A 153 13.33 -11.00 19.15
C ASP A 153 13.92 -11.99 18.13
N ARG A 154 14.60 -11.46 17.11
CA ARG A 154 15.36 -12.26 16.13
C ARG A 154 16.67 -12.81 16.69
N LYS A 155 17.13 -12.36 17.86
CA LYS A 155 18.40 -12.77 18.51
C LYS A 155 19.62 -12.47 17.63
N LEU A 156 19.70 -11.26 17.10
CA LEU A 156 20.94 -10.76 16.47
C LEU A 156 21.90 -10.24 17.53
N THR A 157 23.20 -10.17 17.23
CA THR A 157 24.21 -9.54 18.08
C THR A 157 24.51 -8.10 17.64
N ASP A 158 25.48 -7.46 18.28
CA ASP A 158 26.00 -6.14 17.92
C ASP A 158 24.95 -5.03 17.98
N GLN A 159 24.24 -4.94 19.11
CA GLN A 159 23.14 -3.97 19.33
C GLN A 159 23.51 -2.52 18.98
N HIS A 160 24.76 -2.12 19.21
CA HIS A 160 25.27 -0.78 18.88
C HIS A 160 25.24 -0.48 17.37
N LYS A 161 25.16 -1.50 16.50
CA LYS A 161 25.03 -1.38 15.03
C LYS A 161 23.59 -1.45 14.53
N TRP A 162 22.63 -1.81 15.37
CA TRP A 162 21.23 -1.94 14.94
C TRP A 162 20.63 -0.66 14.35
N PRO A 163 20.93 0.55 14.86
CA PRO A 163 20.42 1.78 14.23
C PRO A 163 20.83 1.91 12.75
N GLU A 164 22.08 1.53 12.41
CA GLU A 164 22.56 1.54 11.03
C GLU A 164 21.80 0.53 10.17
N LEU A 165 21.59 -0.70 10.67
CA LEU A 165 20.81 -1.72 9.98
C LEU A 165 19.35 -1.26 9.75
N ILE A 166 18.73 -0.69 10.78
CA ILE A 166 17.37 -0.14 10.73
C ILE A 166 17.29 0.95 9.65
N GLN A 167 18.27 1.86 9.61
CA GLN A 167 18.33 2.91 8.60
C GLN A 167 18.49 2.35 7.18
N ARG A 168 19.40 1.38 6.97
CA ARG A 168 19.59 0.73 5.66
C ARG A 168 18.31 0.08 5.13
N TYR A 169 17.45 -0.45 6.01
CA TYR A 169 16.18 -1.07 5.62
C TYR A 169 14.94 -0.22 5.96
N SER A 170 15.12 1.09 6.13
CA SER A 170 14.04 2.07 6.40
C SER A 170 13.11 1.70 7.56
N GLY A 171 13.57 0.89 8.52
CA GLY A 171 12.72 0.36 9.59
C GLY A 171 11.54 -0.50 9.11
N ASN A 172 11.55 -0.99 7.87
CA ASN A 172 10.46 -1.79 7.33
C ASN A 172 10.45 -3.18 8.03
N PRO A 173 9.36 -3.56 8.73
CA PRO A 173 9.33 -4.81 9.47
C PRO A 173 9.58 -6.04 8.59
N LEU A 174 9.06 -6.07 7.37
CA LEU A 174 9.22 -7.23 6.48
C LEU A 174 10.69 -7.33 6.01
N TRP A 175 11.28 -6.22 5.61
CA TRP A 175 12.66 -6.21 5.13
C TRP A 175 13.65 -6.57 6.23
N LEU A 176 13.47 -6.00 7.43
CA LEU A 176 14.29 -6.34 8.58
C LEU A 176 14.16 -7.82 8.97
N ASN A 177 12.96 -8.38 8.91
CA ASN A 177 12.74 -9.80 9.19
C ASN A 177 13.46 -10.72 8.20
N ILE A 178 13.44 -10.40 6.90
CA ILE A 178 14.13 -11.16 5.85
C ILE A 178 15.64 -11.08 6.05
N ILE A 179 16.16 -9.87 6.26
CA ILE A 179 17.60 -9.66 6.42
C ILE A 179 18.12 -10.22 7.74
N ALA A 180 17.35 -10.13 8.82
CA ALA A 180 17.71 -10.78 10.08
C ALA A 180 17.87 -12.30 9.90
N SER A 181 16.97 -12.95 9.14
CA SER A 181 17.13 -14.39 8.83
C SER A 181 18.43 -14.66 8.06
N MET A 182 18.76 -13.84 7.07
CA MET A 182 20.00 -13.97 6.30
C MET A 182 21.24 -13.75 7.17
N ILE A 183 21.24 -12.72 8.03
CA ILE A 183 22.36 -12.43 8.95
C ILE A 183 22.63 -13.62 9.87
N LYS A 184 21.59 -14.22 10.44
CA LYS A 184 21.74 -15.42 11.27
C LYS A 184 22.36 -16.59 10.51
N ASN A 185 21.93 -16.80 9.28
CA ASN A 185 22.35 -17.95 8.49
C ASN A 185 23.76 -17.81 7.91
N LEU A 186 24.18 -16.59 7.54
CA LEU A 186 25.45 -16.36 6.84
C LEU A 186 26.54 -15.73 7.70
N PHE A 187 26.17 -15.00 8.75
CA PHE A 187 27.08 -14.14 9.50
C PHE A 187 27.11 -14.44 10.99
N ASN A 188 26.69 -15.64 11.45
CA ASN A 188 26.91 -15.91 12.86
C ASN A 188 26.10 -14.99 13.77
N ASP A 189 24.87 -14.61 13.37
CA ASP A 189 24.06 -13.59 14.05
C ASP A 189 24.69 -12.18 14.18
N SER A 190 25.89 -11.97 13.65
CA SER A 190 26.64 -10.71 13.71
C SER A 190 26.19 -9.69 12.67
N VAL A 191 25.60 -8.61 13.19
CA VAL A 191 25.22 -7.45 12.38
C VAL A 191 26.47 -6.68 11.96
N GLU A 192 27.52 -6.63 12.78
CA GLU A 192 28.76 -5.94 12.42
C GLU A 192 29.46 -6.59 11.23
N GLN A 193 29.57 -7.92 11.20
CA GLN A 193 30.12 -8.65 10.06
C GLN A 193 29.32 -8.41 8.78
N TYR A 194 27.99 -8.37 8.87
CA TYR A 194 27.16 -8.03 7.72
C TYR A 194 27.39 -6.59 7.25
N LEU A 195 27.46 -5.63 8.17
CA LEU A 195 27.61 -4.21 7.82
C LEU A 195 29.02 -3.84 7.34
N SER A 196 30.03 -4.71 7.50
CA SER A 196 31.35 -4.50 6.89
C SER A 196 31.29 -4.44 5.36
N TYR A 197 30.24 -4.99 4.75
CA TYR A 197 29.93 -4.81 3.33
C TYR A 197 29.30 -3.44 3.10
N LYS A 198 29.92 -2.65 2.22
CA LYS A 198 29.47 -1.28 1.90
C LYS A 198 28.14 -1.26 1.13
N THR A 199 27.92 -2.25 0.27
CA THR A 199 26.72 -2.34 -0.57
C THR A 199 25.56 -2.95 0.20
N LEU A 200 24.38 -2.34 0.07
CA LEU A 200 23.16 -2.90 0.63
C LEU A 200 22.82 -4.19 -0.13
N PHE A 201 22.60 -5.28 0.60
CA PHE A 201 22.19 -6.54 -0.02
C PHE A 201 20.66 -6.61 -0.12
N LEU A 202 20.15 -6.88 -1.32
CA LEU A 202 18.72 -7.07 -1.57
C LEU A 202 18.31 -8.53 -1.36
N GLY A 203 18.99 -9.49 -1.99
CA GLY A 203 18.66 -10.92 -1.90
C GLY A 203 17.17 -11.19 -2.10
N ASP A 204 16.55 -11.86 -1.12
CA ASP A 204 15.12 -12.21 -1.13
C ASP A 204 14.17 -10.99 -1.08
N LEU A 205 14.68 -9.77 -0.89
CA LEU A 205 13.89 -8.55 -1.03
C LEU A 205 13.62 -8.19 -2.50
N GLU A 206 14.52 -8.58 -3.41
CA GLU A 206 14.48 -8.15 -4.80
C GLU A 206 13.16 -8.51 -5.51
N PRO A 207 12.60 -9.74 -5.37
CA PRO A 207 11.31 -10.08 -5.94
C PRO A 207 10.16 -9.21 -5.40
N LEU A 208 10.21 -8.82 -4.12
CA LEU A 208 9.19 -7.96 -3.51
C LEU A 208 9.24 -6.54 -4.10
N ILE A 209 10.44 -5.97 -4.23
CA ILE A 209 10.60 -4.64 -4.84
C ILE A 209 10.22 -4.67 -6.33
N LYS A 210 10.57 -5.76 -7.03
CA LYS A 210 10.22 -5.98 -8.43
C LYS A 210 8.71 -5.95 -8.67
N GLN A 211 7.90 -6.49 -7.75
CA GLN A 211 6.43 -6.40 -7.85
C GLN A 211 5.93 -4.96 -7.84
N HIS A 212 6.48 -4.10 -6.98
CA HIS A 212 6.15 -2.67 -6.99
C HIS A 212 6.64 -1.98 -8.27
N TYR A 213 7.86 -2.30 -8.70
CA TYR A 213 8.49 -1.71 -9.89
C TYR A 213 7.72 -2.03 -11.19
N GLN A 214 7.26 -3.26 -11.36
CA GLN A 214 6.52 -3.70 -12.55
C GLN A 214 5.18 -3.00 -12.76
N ARG A 215 4.66 -2.34 -11.72
CA ARG A 215 3.41 -1.58 -11.76
C ARG A 215 3.60 -0.12 -12.19
N LEU A 216 4.84 0.37 -12.21
CA LEU A 216 5.17 1.75 -12.56
C LEU A 216 5.05 2.01 -14.05
N SER A 217 4.61 3.21 -14.43
CA SER A 217 4.73 3.71 -15.80
C SER A 217 6.19 3.98 -16.18
N GLU A 218 6.45 4.14 -17.48
CA GLU A 218 7.79 4.47 -17.98
C GLU A 218 8.33 5.77 -17.36
N SER A 219 7.51 6.82 -17.28
CA SER A 219 7.92 8.09 -16.66
C SER A 219 8.24 7.95 -15.17
N GLU A 220 7.50 7.09 -14.45
CA GLU A 220 7.80 6.78 -13.05
C GLU A 220 9.12 6.01 -12.91
N GLN A 221 9.38 5.04 -13.78
CA GLN A 221 10.63 4.27 -13.78
C GLN A 221 11.84 5.15 -14.09
N LEU A 222 11.74 6.05 -15.09
CA LEU A 222 12.78 7.03 -15.41
C LEU A 222 13.07 7.96 -14.24
N LEU A 223 12.03 8.48 -13.58
CA LEU A 223 12.19 9.33 -12.41
C LEU A 223 12.88 8.60 -11.25
N MET A 224 12.48 7.35 -10.99
CA MET A 224 13.09 6.51 -9.96
C MET A 224 14.56 6.23 -10.25
N LEU A 225 14.89 5.95 -11.52
CA LEU A 225 16.26 5.69 -11.95
C LEU A 225 17.12 6.94 -11.74
N TRP A 226 16.63 8.09 -12.21
CA TRP A 226 17.32 9.35 -12.03
C TRP A 226 17.55 9.69 -10.56
N LEU A 227 16.52 9.57 -9.70
CA LEU A 227 16.64 9.78 -8.25
C LEU A 227 17.65 8.81 -7.60
N ALA A 228 17.73 7.57 -8.08
CA ALA A 228 18.65 6.58 -7.54
C ALA A 228 20.13 6.90 -7.80
N ASN A 229 20.41 7.63 -8.89
CA ASN A 229 21.73 8.08 -9.27
C ASN A 229 22.17 9.39 -8.60
N GLN A 230 21.28 10.06 -7.86
CA GLN A 230 21.64 11.24 -7.08
C GLN A 230 22.24 10.84 -5.72
N ASP A 231 23.32 11.48 -5.30
CA ASP A 231 23.98 11.17 -4.02
C ASP A 231 23.20 11.71 -2.81
N GLN A 232 22.46 12.80 -2.99
CA GLN A 232 21.69 13.49 -1.95
C GLN A 232 20.21 13.60 -2.31
N THR A 233 19.41 14.11 -1.37
CA THR A 233 18.01 14.49 -1.64
C THR A 233 17.96 15.62 -2.67
N VAL A 234 16.99 15.55 -3.58
CA VAL A 234 16.98 16.40 -4.78
C VAL A 234 15.85 17.42 -4.71
N ASP A 235 16.11 18.67 -5.07
CA ASP A 235 15.04 19.67 -5.18
C ASP A 235 14.02 19.23 -6.24
N ILE A 236 12.72 19.33 -5.93
CA ILE A 236 11.61 19.07 -6.85
C ILE A 236 11.68 19.91 -8.14
N LEU A 237 12.35 21.06 -8.12
CA LEU A 237 12.58 21.91 -9.28
C LEU A 237 13.63 21.33 -10.24
N SER A 238 14.44 20.38 -9.78
CA SER A 238 15.42 19.69 -10.61
C SER A 238 14.74 18.58 -11.40
N LYS A 239 14.78 18.67 -12.73
CA LYS A 239 14.10 17.76 -13.64
C LYS A 239 15.12 16.95 -14.45
N PRO A 240 14.96 15.62 -14.60
CA PRO A 240 15.80 14.82 -15.48
C PRO A 240 15.59 15.20 -16.94
N THR A 241 16.68 15.24 -17.71
CA THR A 241 16.66 15.54 -19.15
C THR A 241 15.86 14.50 -19.94
N GLU A 242 15.82 13.25 -19.45
CA GLU A 242 15.12 12.12 -20.05
C GLU A 242 13.59 12.26 -19.99
N LEU A 243 13.05 13.04 -19.04
CA LEU A 243 11.62 13.36 -18.99
C LEU A 243 11.37 14.68 -19.70
N SER A 244 11.14 14.68 -21.01
CA SER A 244 11.04 15.94 -21.75
C SER A 244 9.84 16.82 -21.34
N SER A 245 8.74 16.21 -20.89
CA SER A 245 7.48 16.89 -20.51
C SER A 245 7.42 17.26 -19.02
N ASP A 246 7.16 18.54 -18.72
CA ASP A 246 6.93 18.99 -17.33
C ASP A 246 5.70 18.33 -16.72
N ASN A 247 4.68 18.08 -17.53
CA ASN A 247 3.46 17.41 -17.10
C ASN A 247 3.76 15.98 -16.67
N ASP A 248 4.53 15.22 -17.47
CA ASP A 248 4.86 13.84 -17.13
C ASP A 248 5.76 13.74 -15.91
N PHE A 249 6.69 14.68 -15.73
CA PHE A 249 7.50 14.80 -14.52
C PHE A 249 6.64 15.02 -13.26
N LEU A 250 5.75 16.01 -13.29
CA LEU A 250 4.86 16.31 -12.16
C LEU A 250 3.88 15.15 -11.89
N ARG A 251 3.33 14.52 -12.93
CA ARG A 251 2.46 13.33 -12.79
C ARG A 251 3.22 12.14 -12.22
N ALA A 252 4.47 11.92 -12.64
CA ALA A 252 5.32 10.86 -12.09
C ALA A 252 5.60 11.10 -10.60
N ILE A 253 5.93 12.32 -10.18
CA ILE A 253 6.11 12.68 -8.77
C ILE A 253 4.83 12.40 -7.97
N GLN A 254 3.69 12.92 -8.44
CA GLN A 254 2.40 12.73 -7.76
C GLN A 254 2.04 11.24 -7.64
N SER A 255 2.26 10.48 -8.70
CA SER A 255 1.93 9.06 -8.76
C SER A 255 2.83 8.23 -7.83
N LEU A 256 4.16 8.45 -7.87
CA LEU A 256 5.10 7.81 -6.95
C LEU A 256 4.83 8.15 -5.47
N LYS A 257 4.39 9.38 -5.18
CA LYS A 257 3.99 9.79 -3.81
C LYS A 257 2.74 9.05 -3.35
N LYS A 258 1.74 8.91 -4.21
CA LYS A 258 0.52 8.11 -3.96
C LYS A 258 0.78 6.60 -3.86
N ARG A 259 1.93 6.14 -4.37
CA ARG A 259 2.47 4.78 -4.21
C ARG A 259 3.35 4.60 -2.96
N GLY A 260 3.71 5.70 -2.29
CA GLY A 260 4.64 5.68 -1.15
C GLY A 260 6.09 5.29 -1.50
N LEU A 261 6.49 5.42 -2.77
CA LEU A 261 7.82 5.01 -3.25
C LEU A 261 8.86 6.14 -3.21
N ILE A 262 8.40 7.39 -3.16
CA ILE A 262 9.24 8.57 -2.93
C ILE A 262 8.88 9.22 -1.60
N GLN A 263 9.88 9.76 -0.92
CA GLN A 263 9.71 10.61 0.24
C GLN A 263 9.85 12.07 -0.19
N GLN A 264 9.04 12.93 0.41
CA GLN A 264 9.11 14.38 0.20
C GLN A 264 9.39 15.04 1.56
N ALA A 265 10.57 15.63 1.71
CA ALA A 265 10.89 16.48 2.84
C ALA A 265 10.61 17.94 2.47
N ARG A 266 10.15 18.73 3.44
CA ARG A 266 10.03 20.18 3.29
C ARG A 266 11.10 20.84 4.14
N ASN A 267 11.89 21.71 3.53
CA ASN A 267 12.80 22.59 4.26
C ASN A 267 12.52 24.03 3.82
N ASN A 268 11.99 24.84 4.72
CA ASN A 268 11.53 26.20 4.42
C ASN A 268 10.55 26.24 3.22
N LYS A 269 10.98 26.84 2.10
CA LYS A 269 10.21 26.98 0.85
C LYS A 269 10.50 25.88 -0.18
N GLU A 270 11.47 25.01 0.09
CA GLU A 270 11.97 24.01 -0.84
C GLU A 270 11.38 22.63 -0.51
N SER A 271 11.15 21.86 -1.56
CA SER A 271 10.65 20.48 -1.45
C SER A 271 11.69 19.54 -2.01
N TYR A 272 12.15 18.61 -1.18
CA TYR A 272 13.20 17.67 -1.53
C TYR A 272 12.62 16.27 -1.70
N LEU A 273 13.01 15.60 -2.78
CA LEU A 273 12.63 14.25 -3.13
C LEU A 273 13.75 13.28 -2.80
N SER A 274 13.39 12.09 -2.29
CA SER A 274 14.35 11.02 -2.04
C SER A 274 13.71 9.64 -2.17
N LEU A 275 14.57 8.64 -2.37
CA LEU A 275 14.21 7.23 -2.34
C LEU A 275 14.63 6.60 -1.03
N GLN A 276 13.88 5.59 -0.61
CA GLN A 276 14.31 4.69 0.46
C GLN A 276 15.57 3.91 0.03
N PRO A 277 16.52 3.60 0.94
CA PRO A 277 17.79 2.99 0.54
C PRO A 277 17.64 1.66 -0.21
N VAL A 278 16.71 0.79 0.20
CA VAL A 278 16.41 -0.48 -0.49
C VAL A 278 15.92 -0.25 -1.92
N ILE A 279 15.07 0.75 -2.11
CA ILE A 279 14.53 1.12 -3.43
C ILE A 279 15.64 1.72 -4.31
N LYS A 280 16.48 2.59 -3.73
CA LYS A 280 17.64 3.17 -4.40
C LYS A 280 18.61 2.09 -4.88
N GLU A 281 18.93 1.11 -4.03
CA GLU A 281 19.81 0.00 -4.38
C GLU A 281 19.22 -0.87 -5.49
N TYR A 282 17.92 -1.18 -5.43
CA TYR A 282 17.24 -1.92 -6.49
C TYR A 282 17.38 -1.22 -7.85
N MET A 283 17.12 0.09 -7.90
CA MET A 283 17.25 0.86 -9.14
C MET A 283 18.68 0.89 -9.69
N LYS A 284 19.68 1.02 -8.81
CA LYS A 284 21.10 0.95 -9.21
C LYS A 284 21.46 -0.40 -9.82
N ASN A 285 20.91 -1.50 -9.30
CA ASN A 285 21.14 -2.83 -9.84
C ASN A 285 20.46 -3.05 -11.20
N GLN A 286 19.38 -2.34 -11.53
CA GLN A 286 18.75 -2.40 -12.86
C GLN A 286 19.56 -1.65 -13.93
N SER A 287 20.51 -0.80 -13.54
CA SER A 287 21.31 0.03 -14.45
C SER A 287 22.70 -0.52 -14.76
N ARG A 288 23.04 -1.64 -14.11
CA ARG A 288 24.30 -2.37 -14.30
C ARG A 288 24.09 -3.47 -15.33
#